data_AF-A0A5B6X692-F1
#
_entry.id   AF-A0A5B6X692-F1
#
_cell.length_a   1.000
_cell.length_b   1.000
_cell.length_c   1.000
_cell.angle_alpha   90.00
_cell.angle_beta   90.00
_cell.angle_gamma   90.00
#
_symmetry.space_group_name_H-M   'P 1'
#
loop_
_entity.id
_entity.type
_entity.pdbx_description
1 polymer ?
#
loop_
_entity_poly.entity_id
_entity_poly.type
_entity_poly.pdbx_seq_one_letter_code
_entity_poly.pdbx_strand_id
1 'polypeptide(L)'
;MQDDTLSQQMSTVDIATKENLENLVKVGQELLKKPVSRVNLENGQLEPAGTVTNEDALIRLAEVLSMEKRLRDMRSPLVNFAMKENKGCAQINNTMT
;
A
#
# COMPACT_ATOMS: atom_id res chain seq x y z
N MET A 1 1.15 9.56 9.66
CA MET A 1 1.35 10.87 8.99
C MET A 1 0.19 11.73 9.45
N GLN A 2 0.46 12.70 10.32
CA GLN A 2 -0.52 13.65 10.80
C GLN A 2 -0.23 14.95 10.03
N ASP A 3 -1.24 15.54 9.39
CA ASP A 3 -1.08 16.86 8.77
C ASP A 3 -1.30 17.89 9.88
N ASP A 4 -0.22 18.50 10.35
CA ASP A 4 -0.25 19.47 11.45
C ASP A 4 -0.96 20.78 11.05
N THR A 5 -1.37 20.91 9.78
CA THR A 5 -2.17 22.02 9.27
C THR A 5 -3.68 21.78 9.39
N LEU A 6 -4.11 20.64 9.93
CA LEU A 6 -5.52 20.36 10.19
C LEU A 6 -6.09 21.40 11.16
N SER A 7 -7.31 21.89 10.88
CA SER A 7 -7.99 22.83 11.77
C SER A 7 -8.21 22.21 13.16
N GLN A 8 -8.27 23.04 14.19
CA GLN A 8 -8.35 22.64 15.60
C GLN A 8 -9.48 21.61 15.91
N GLN A 9 -10.58 21.61 15.14
CA GLN A 9 -11.65 20.62 15.29
C GLN A 9 -11.36 19.29 14.58
N MET A 10 -10.62 19.32 13.47
CA MET A 10 -10.20 18.13 12.73
C MET A 10 -8.96 17.45 13.35
N SER A 11 -8.17 18.19 14.13
CA SER A 11 -7.00 17.67 14.86
C SER A 11 -7.36 16.96 16.16
N THR A 12 -8.59 17.12 16.66
CA THR A 12 -9.01 16.52 17.93
C THR A 12 -9.55 15.10 17.70
N VAL A 13 -8.93 14.12 18.34
CA VAL A 13 -9.14 12.68 18.09
C VAL A 13 -10.51 12.18 18.55
N ASP A 14 -11.18 12.90 19.45
CA ASP A 14 -12.46 12.52 20.07
C ASP A 14 -13.70 13.09 19.34
N ILE A 15 -13.53 13.94 18.33
CA ILE A 15 -14.64 14.55 17.59
C ILE A 15 -15.03 13.64 16.41
N ALA A 16 -15.94 12.70 16.66
CA ALA A 16 -16.45 11.75 15.65
C ALA A 16 -17.78 12.20 15.02
N THR A 17 -17.97 13.49 14.76
CA THR A 17 -19.17 13.97 14.02
C THR A 17 -19.07 13.57 12.55
N LYS A 18 -20.22 13.33 11.90
CA LYS A 18 -20.27 12.94 10.47
C LYS A 18 -19.52 13.93 9.58
N GLU A 19 -19.69 15.23 9.83
CA GLU A 19 -19.01 16.30 9.09
C GLU A 19 -17.49 16.25 9.27
N ASN A 20 -17.00 16.02 10.48
CA ASN A 20 -15.56 15.92 10.74
C ASN A 20 -14.95 14.72 9.99
N LEU A 21 -15.63 13.58 9.99
CA LEU A 21 -15.18 12.38 9.26
C LEU A 21 -15.15 12.61 7.74
N GLU A 22 -16.17 13.24 7.16
CA GLU A 22 -16.20 13.57 5.74
C GLU A 22 -15.07 14.54 5.35
N ASN A 23 -14.77 15.52 6.20
CA ASN A 23 -13.66 16.45 5.97
C ASN A 23 -12.29 15.77 6.09
N LEU A 24 -12.11 14.85 7.06
CA LEU A 24 -10.89 14.05 7.18
C LEU A 24 -10.64 13.16 5.95
N VAL A 25 -11.69 12.59 5.35
CA VAL A 25 -11.57 11.83 4.10
C VAL A 25 -11.06 12.72 2.97
N LYS A 26 -11.59 13.94 2.82
CA LYS A 26 -11.13 14.90 1.81
C LYS A 26 -9.66 15.26 2.00
N VAL A 27 -9.25 15.55 3.24
CA VAL A 27 -7.84 15.85 3.54
C VAL A 27 -6.95 14.65 3.22
N GLY A 28 -7.38 13.42 3.53
CA GLY A 28 -6.67 12.20 3.14
C GLY A 28 -6.46 12.09 1.62
N GLN A 29 -7.49 12.40 0.83
CA GLN A 29 -7.41 12.42 -0.63
C GLN A 29 -6.48 13.52 -1.16
N GLU A 30 -6.45 14.68 -0.53
CA GLU A 30 -5.51 15.76 -0.86
C GLU A 30 -4.07 15.39 -0.51
N LEU A 31 -3.85 14.73 0.63
CA LEU A 31 -2.54 14.26 1.08
C LEU A 31 -1.91 13.27 0.10
N LEU A 32 -2.70 12.44 -0.57
CA LEU A 32 -2.21 11.54 -1.62
C LEU A 32 -1.57 12.32 -2.78
N LYS A 33 -2.14 13.47 -3.14
CA LYS A 33 -1.64 14.34 -4.23
C LYS A 33 -0.46 15.22 -3.81
N LYS A 34 -0.23 15.41 -2.50
CA LYS A 34 0.94 16.16 -2.00
C LYS A 34 2.23 15.37 -2.26
N PRO A 35 3.37 16.05 -2.45
CA PRO A 35 4.67 15.40 -2.55
C PRO A 35 4.98 14.62 -1.27
N VAL A 36 5.77 13.56 -1.39
CA VAL A 36 6.27 12.82 -0.24
C VAL A 36 7.02 13.76 0.68
N SER A 37 6.79 13.63 1.99
CA SER A 37 7.40 14.51 2.99
C SER A 37 8.44 13.74 3.79
N ARG A 38 9.52 14.42 4.16
CA ARG A 38 10.59 13.92 5.03
C ARG A 38 10.59 14.73 6.32
N VAL A 39 10.80 14.04 7.43
CA VAL A 39 10.99 14.70 8.72
C VAL A 39 12.38 15.34 8.74
N ASN A 40 12.42 16.66 8.94
CA ASN A 40 13.64 17.36 9.28
C ASN A 40 13.96 17.08 10.76
N LEU A 41 15.11 16.46 11.03
CA LEU A 41 15.48 15.98 12.37
C LEU A 41 15.88 17.12 13.34
N GLU A 42 16.15 18.31 12.83
CA GLU A 42 16.55 19.46 13.63
C GLU A 42 15.34 20.17 14.23
N ASN A 43 14.27 20.35 13.44
CA ASN A 43 13.06 21.05 13.85
C ASN A 43 11.85 20.13 14.07
N GLY A 44 11.97 18.84 13.72
CA GLY A 44 10.90 17.84 13.81
C GLY A 44 9.78 18.03 12.78
N GLN A 45 9.87 19.00 11.87
CA GLN A 45 8.81 19.32 10.92
C GLN A 45 8.87 18.47 9.65
N LEU A 46 7.71 18.30 9.02
CA LEU A 46 7.57 17.61 7.74
C LEU A 46 7.85 18.59 6.60
N GLU A 47 8.88 18.29 5.80
CA GLU A 47 9.26 19.07 4.63
C GLU A 47 9.05 18.25 3.35
N PRO A 48 8.61 18.86 2.24
CA PRO A 48 8.51 18.17 0.95
C PRO A 48 9.86 17.59 0.52
N ALA A 49 9.89 16.31 0.17
CA ALA A 49 11.06 15.58 -0.24
C ALA A 49 10.95 15.17 -1.72
N GLY A 50 11.44 16.05 -2.60
CA GLY A 50 11.43 15.80 -4.03
C GLY A 50 10.07 16.03 -4.68
N THR A 51 9.86 15.41 -5.84
CA THR A 51 8.72 15.71 -6.74
C THR A 51 7.67 14.59 -6.83
N VAL A 52 7.92 13.46 -6.17
CA VAL A 52 7.04 12.27 -6.24
C VAL A 52 5.90 12.45 -5.24
N THR A 53 4.68 12.14 -5.65
CA THR A 53 3.50 12.24 -4.77
C THR A 53 3.41 11.07 -3.79
N ASN A 54 2.68 11.24 -2.68
CA ASN A 54 2.41 10.13 -1.76
C ASN A 54 1.66 8.98 -2.45
N GLU A 55 0.75 9.30 -3.39
CA GLU A 55 0.05 8.32 -4.22
C GLU A 55 1.03 7.43 -5.00
N ASP A 56 1.93 8.03 -5.77
CA ASP A 56 2.93 7.31 -6.56
C ASP A 56 3.85 6.45 -5.68
N ALA A 57 4.24 6.98 -4.51
CA ALA A 57 5.08 6.27 -3.56
C ALA A 57 4.36 5.03 -2.98
N LEU A 58 3.07 5.15 -2.67
CA LEU A 58 2.26 4.03 -2.17
C LEU A 58 2.03 2.96 -3.25
N ILE A 59 1.83 3.35 -4.51
CA ILE A 59 1.72 2.40 -5.63
C ILE A 59 3.02 1.59 -5.75
N ARG A 60 4.17 2.25 -5.78
CA ARG A 60 5.49 1.59 -5.84
C ARG A 60 5.72 0.66 -4.65
N LEU A 61 5.30 1.08 -3.44
CA LEU A 61 5.41 0.25 -2.25
C LEU A 61 4.53 -1.01 -2.38
N ALA A 62 3.30 -0.87 -2.86
CA ALA A 62 2.39 -2.00 -3.08
C ALA A 62 2.95 -3.00 -4.10
N GLU A 63 3.58 -2.53 -5.18
CA GLU A 63 4.25 -3.38 -6.16
C GLU A 63 5.39 -4.20 -5.54
N VAL A 64 6.26 -3.54 -4.76
CA VAL A 64 7.38 -4.20 -4.06
C VAL A 64 6.86 -5.27 -3.09
N LEU A 65 5.85 -4.93 -2.29
CA LEU A 65 5.25 -5.85 -1.33
C LEU A 65 4.58 -7.06 -2.02
N SER A 66 3.88 -6.83 -3.12
CA SER A 66 3.25 -7.88 -3.93
C SER A 66 4.29 -8.84 -4.51
N MET A 67 5.37 -8.29 -5.08
CA MET A 67 6.47 -9.09 -5.62
C MET A 67 7.16 -9.92 -4.54
N GLU A 68 7.46 -9.33 -3.39
CA GLU A 68 8.09 -10.01 -2.26
C GLU A 68 7.21 -11.13 -1.69
N LYS A 69 5.90 -10.87 -1.55
CA LYS A 69 4.94 -11.90 -1.16
C LYS A 69 4.99 -13.09 -2.11
N ARG A 70 4.95 -12.85 -3.42
CA ARG A 70 5.03 -13.91 -4.43
C ARG A 70 6.34 -14.69 -4.34
N LEU A 71 7.47 -14.02 -4.10
CA LEU A 71 8.76 -14.68 -3.91
C LEU A 71 8.77 -15.60 -2.70
N ARG A 72 8.18 -15.16 -1.57
CA ARG A 72 8.05 -15.99 -0.36
C ARG A 72 7.11 -17.16 -0.57
N ASP A 73 5.98 -16.93 -1.25
CA ASP A 73 5.02 -17.98 -1.56
C ASP A 73 5.67 -19.06 -2.44
N MET A 74 6.46 -18.71 -3.47
CA MET A 74 7.22 -19.70 -4.27
C MET A 74 8.31 -20.44 -3.48
N ARG A 75 8.94 -19.78 -2.51
CA ARG A 75 9.95 -20.39 -1.62
C ARG A 75 9.33 -21.22 -0.51
N SER A 76 8.03 -21.09 -0.27
CA SER A 76 7.32 -21.86 0.74
C SER A 76 7.20 -23.33 0.31
N PRO A 77 7.55 -24.29 1.17
CA PRO A 77 7.33 -25.70 0.89
C PRO A 77 5.86 -25.99 0.54
N LEU A 78 4.91 -25.30 1.19
CA LEU A 78 3.47 -25.49 1.03
C LEU A 78 2.95 -25.21 -0.39
N VAL A 79 3.44 -24.15 -1.04
CA VAL A 79 3.03 -23.81 -2.42
C VAL A 79 3.70 -24.74 -3.43
N ASN A 80 4.91 -25.21 -3.15
CA ASN A 80 5.58 -26.21 -3.97
C ASN A 80 4.82 -27.53 -4.02
N PHE A 81 4.13 -27.93 -2.93
CA PHE A 81 3.26 -29.11 -2.95
C PHE A 81 2.01 -28.90 -3.81
N ALA A 82 1.32 -27.76 -3.68
CA ALA A 82 0.14 -27.43 -4.48
C ALA A 82 0.46 -27.30 -6.00
N MET A 83 1.63 -26.76 -6.35
CA MET A 83 2.10 -26.68 -7.74
C MET A 83 2.53 -28.05 -8.32
N LYS A 84 2.85 -29.03 -7.47
CA LYS A 84 3.24 -30.39 -7.89
C LYS A 84 2.03 -31.27 -8.18
N GLU A 85 0.95 -31.11 -7.41
CA GLU A 85 -0.33 -31.82 -7.64
C GLU A 85 -0.97 -31.42 -8.98
N ASN A 86 -0.86 -30.16 -9.39
CA ASN A 86 -1.46 -29.68 -10.64
C ASN A 86 -0.69 -30.06 -11.92
N LYS A 87 0.46 -30.76 -11.82
CA LYS A 87 1.21 -31.29 -12.97
C LYS A 87 0.91 -32.76 -13.29
N GLY A 88 0.06 -33.42 -12.51
CA GLY A 88 -0.31 -34.83 -12.71
C GLY A 88 -1.38 -35.09 -13.78
N CYS A 89 -2.03 -34.06 -14.34
CA CYS A 89 -3.25 -34.23 -15.15
C CYS A 89 -3.10 -33.76 -16.61
N ALA A 90 -1.93 -33.97 -17.22
CA ALA A 90 -1.74 -33.73 -18.66
C ALA A 90 -1.05 -34.93 -19.33
N GLN A 91 -1.70 -36.09 -19.31
CA GLN A 91 -1.46 -37.17 -20.27
C GLN A 91 -2.79 -37.85 -20.62
N ILE A 92 -3.58 -37.26 -21.52
CA ILE A 92 -4.59 -38.00 -22.29
C ILE A 92 -4.68 -37.43 -23.70
N ASN A 93 -3.69 -37.73 -24.54
CA ASN A 93 -3.77 -37.40 -25.96
C ASN A 93 -3.10 -38.50 -26.81
N ASN A 94 -3.95 -39.42 -27.28
CA ASN A 94 -3.96 -40.00 -28.63
C ASN A 94 -2.92 -41.09 -28.95
N THR A 95 -3.41 -42.34 -29.05
CA THR A 95 -2.87 -43.32 -29.99
C THR A 95 -4.02 -43.93 -30.76
N MET A 96 -4.09 -43.59 -32.04
CA MET A 96 -4.90 -44.26 -33.05
C MET A 96 -4.06 -45.40 -33.61
N THR A 97 -4.54 -46.64 -33.52
CA THR A 97 -4.31 -47.72 -34.48
C THR A 97 -5.44 -48.73 -34.30
#